data_AF-A0A517TJ01-F1
#
_entry.id   AF-A0A517TJ01-F1
#
_cell.length_a   1.000
_cell.length_b   1.000
_cell.length_c   1.000
_cell.angle_alpha   90.00
_cell.angle_beta   90.00
_cell.angle_gamma   90.00
#
_symmetry.space_group_name_H-M   'P 1'
#
loop_
_entity.id
_entity.type
_entity.pdbx_description
1 polymer ?
#
loop_
_entity_poly.entity_id
_entity_poly.type
_entity_poly.pdbx_seq_one_letter_code
_entity_poly.pdbx_strand_id
1 'polypeptide(L)'
;MTIVILVLFSIGLVLNLMGIRTLRNEYVCAAVCLDTMKVPNGIKELVELPSAGVFHQHLKDLAAIAKHDKNLSQDGLISLLYSQLMAKSRMVDVLSGVLVTLGLIGTVVGLISMTAGLNETLSSLDDSQDASGLLSGMRDTMSGLSTAFYTTLIGAFLGSVALRVLNNVYTSNVEHLVSYIASTAEVRIVPLLKSAKRVKVDA
;
A
#
# COMPACT_ATOMS: atom_id res chain seq x y z
N MET A 1 -6.84 -23.60 -1.77
CA MET A 1 -5.84 -22.65 -1.22
C MET A 1 -5.25 -21.74 -2.29
N THR A 2 -4.77 -22.27 -3.41
CA THR A 2 -4.25 -21.47 -4.54
C THR A 2 -5.20 -20.38 -5.03
N ILE A 3 -6.50 -20.68 -5.17
CA ILE A 3 -7.52 -19.68 -5.58
C ILE A 3 -7.60 -18.51 -4.58
N VAL A 4 -7.55 -18.82 -3.27
CA VAL A 4 -7.58 -17.80 -2.21
C VAL A 4 -6.37 -16.88 -2.32
N ILE A 5 -5.18 -17.45 -2.54
CA ILE A 5 -3.93 -16.70 -2.77
C ILE A 5 -4.07 -15.79 -3.99
N LEU A 6 -4.61 -16.29 -5.11
CA LEU A 6 -4.78 -15.51 -6.34
C LEU A 6 -5.80 -14.37 -6.18
N VAL A 7 -6.91 -14.60 -5.48
CA VAL A 7 -7.91 -13.56 -5.19
C VAL A 7 -7.31 -12.47 -4.31
N LEU A 8 -6.61 -12.86 -3.23
CA LEU A 8 -6.02 -11.92 -2.28
C LEU A 8 -4.87 -11.13 -2.91
N PHE A 9 -4.07 -11.77 -3.78
CA PHE A 9 -3.09 -11.09 -4.62
C PHE A 9 -3.75 -10.07 -5.56
N SER A 10 -4.83 -10.46 -6.24
CA SER A 10 -5.55 -9.56 -7.15
C SER A 10 -6.10 -8.34 -6.41
N ILE A 11 -6.63 -8.51 -5.21
CA ILE A 11 -7.06 -7.40 -4.34
C ILE A 11 -5.87 -6.48 -4.01
N GLY A 12 -4.74 -7.04 -3.57
CA GLY A 12 -3.54 -6.25 -3.27
C GLY A 12 -3.03 -5.46 -4.48
N LEU A 13 -3.07 -6.07 -5.66
CA LEU A 13 -2.66 -5.44 -6.92
C LEU A 13 -3.60 -4.29 -7.30
N VAL A 14 -4.91 -4.48 -7.16
CA VAL A 14 -5.91 -3.42 -7.39
C VAL A 14 -5.73 -2.27 -6.40
N LEU A 15 -5.54 -2.56 -5.11
CA LEU A 15 -5.31 -1.53 -4.07
C LEU A 15 -4.05 -0.71 -4.36
N ASN A 16 -2.96 -1.36 -4.76
CA ASN A 16 -1.72 -0.69 -5.10
C ASN A 16 -1.89 0.20 -6.36
N LEU A 17 -2.53 -0.31 -7.40
CA LEU A 17 -2.82 0.46 -8.62
C LEU A 17 -3.75 1.65 -8.36
N MET A 18 -4.79 1.47 -7.54
CA MET A 18 -5.67 2.55 -7.12
C MET A 18 -4.92 3.59 -6.29
N GLY A 19 -4.01 3.14 -5.41
CA GLY A 19 -3.08 3.99 -4.66
C GLY A 19 -2.25 4.87 -5.58
N ILE A 20 -1.56 4.27 -6.56
CA ILE A 20 -0.74 4.99 -7.56
C ILE A 20 -1.59 5.96 -8.39
N ARG A 21 -2.78 5.55 -8.84
CA ARG A 21 -3.70 6.44 -9.58
C ARG A 21 -4.13 7.64 -8.75
N THR A 22 -4.46 7.40 -7.48
CA THR A 22 -4.81 8.48 -6.54
C THR A 22 -3.63 9.42 -6.34
N LEU A 23 -2.43 8.88 -6.15
CA LEU A 23 -1.22 9.67 -5.97
C LEU A 23 -0.91 10.54 -7.19
N ARG A 24 -1.09 10.00 -8.40
CA ARG A 24 -0.94 10.76 -9.65
C ARG A 24 -1.98 11.88 -9.75
N ASN A 25 -3.22 11.64 -9.36
CA ASN A 25 -4.25 12.68 -9.34
C ASN A 25 -3.89 13.78 -8.32
N GLU A 26 -3.39 13.40 -7.14
CA GLU A 26 -2.89 14.35 -6.13
C GLU A 26 -1.72 15.19 -6.67
N TYR A 27 -0.79 14.59 -7.41
CA TYR A 27 0.30 15.31 -8.09
C TYR A 27 -0.23 16.37 -9.05
N VAL A 28 -1.21 16.03 -9.88
CA VAL A 28 -1.81 16.97 -10.84
C VAL A 28 -2.55 18.09 -10.10
N CYS A 29 -3.35 17.75 -9.09
CA CYS A 29 -4.03 18.74 -8.26
C CYS A 29 -3.03 19.69 -7.57
N ALA A 30 -1.93 19.15 -7.04
CA ALA A 30 -0.87 19.95 -6.43
C ALA A 30 -0.21 20.90 -7.44
N ALA A 31 0.11 20.42 -8.64
CA ALA A 31 0.68 21.25 -9.70
C ALA A 31 -0.28 22.38 -10.14
N VAL A 32 -1.58 22.08 -10.30
CA VAL A 32 -2.60 23.09 -10.64
C VAL A 32 -2.73 24.13 -9.52
N CYS A 33 -2.79 23.69 -8.26
CA CYS A 33 -2.86 24.60 -7.12
C CYS A 33 -1.62 25.52 -7.04
N LEU A 34 -0.43 24.98 -7.33
CA LEU A 34 0.81 25.76 -7.39
C LEU A 34 0.80 26.79 -8.51
N ASP A 35 0.17 26.48 -9.64
CA ASP A 35 0.07 27.41 -10.77
C ASP A 35 -0.93 28.54 -10.48
N THR A 36 -2.08 28.22 -9.88
CA THR A 36 -3.05 29.22 -9.40
C THR A 36 -2.42 30.18 -8.38
N MET A 37 -1.48 29.72 -7.55
CA MET A 37 -0.77 30.58 -6.60
C MET A 37 0.23 31.58 -7.24
N LYS A 38 0.59 31.44 -8.52
CA LYS A 38 1.41 32.44 -9.21
C LYS A 38 0.65 33.72 -9.57
N VAL A 39 -0.68 33.65 -9.59
CA VAL A 39 -1.56 34.79 -9.89
C VAL A 39 -1.65 35.71 -8.65
N PRO A 40 -1.62 37.04 -8.79
CA PRO A 40 -1.87 37.94 -7.67
C PRO A 40 -3.23 37.66 -7.03
N ASN A 41 -3.26 37.45 -5.70
CA ASN A 41 -4.39 36.95 -4.88
C ASN A 41 -4.76 35.47 -4.99
N GLY A 42 -4.02 34.65 -5.75
CA GLY A 42 -4.35 33.23 -5.95
C GLY A 42 -4.44 32.40 -4.66
N ILE A 43 -3.72 32.77 -3.60
CA ILE A 43 -3.81 32.10 -2.28
C ILE A 43 -5.20 32.28 -1.63
N LYS A 44 -5.83 33.46 -1.77
CA LYS A 44 -7.17 33.70 -1.19
C LYS A 44 -8.22 32.88 -1.94
N GLU A 45 -8.14 32.91 -3.27
CA GLU A 45 -9.02 32.13 -4.15
C GLU A 45 -8.92 30.63 -3.82
N LEU A 46 -7.69 30.11 -3.67
CA LEU A 46 -7.48 28.70 -3.35
C LEU A 46 -8.08 28.27 -2.00
N VAL A 47 -8.03 29.13 -0.98
CA VAL A 47 -8.60 28.83 0.36
C VAL A 47 -10.13 28.80 0.34
N GLU A 48 -10.75 29.54 -0.59
CA GLU A 48 -12.21 29.62 -0.75
C GLU A 48 -12.77 28.48 -1.61
N LEU A 49 -11.96 27.87 -2.48
CA LEU A 49 -12.39 26.71 -3.28
C LEU A 49 -12.59 25.44 -2.41
N PRO A 50 -13.55 24.57 -2.78
CA PRO A 50 -13.75 23.28 -2.13
C PRO A 50 -12.51 22.38 -2.29
N SER A 51 -12.16 21.64 -1.23
CA SER A 51 -10.95 20.83 -1.17
C SER A 51 -11.00 19.65 -2.13
N ALA A 52 -10.24 19.74 -3.23
CA ALA A 52 -10.18 18.72 -4.28
C ALA A 52 -9.08 17.65 -4.10
N GLY A 53 -8.32 17.70 -3.00
CA GLY A 53 -7.24 16.75 -2.71
C GLY A 53 -6.55 17.00 -1.37
N VAL A 54 -5.67 16.07 -0.97
CA VAL A 54 -4.92 16.11 0.29
C VAL A 54 -3.95 17.30 0.32
N PHE A 55 -3.37 17.68 -0.82
CA PHE A 55 -2.54 18.88 -0.91
C PHE A 55 -3.33 20.18 -0.68
N HIS A 56 -4.54 20.26 -1.24
CA HIS A 56 -5.41 21.43 -1.05
C HIS A 56 -5.83 21.58 0.41
N GLN A 57 -6.11 20.46 1.07
CA GLN A 57 -6.40 20.43 2.50
C GLN A 57 -5.18 20.87 3.32
N HIS A 58 -3.98 20.36 3.00
CA HIS A 58 -2.73 20.79 3.62
C HIS A 58 -2.52 22.31 3.53
N LEU A 59 -2.80 22.90 2.36
CA LEU A 59 -2.66 24.35 2.15
C LEU A 59 -3.73 25.16 2.91
N LYS A 60 -4.96 24.66 2.97
CA LYS A 60 -6.04 25.28 3.76
C LYS A 60 -5.72 25.26 5.25
N ASP A 61 -5.20 24.14 5.75
CA ASP A 61 -4.80 23.99 7.14
C ASP A 61 -3.60 24.91 7.47
N LEU A 62 -2.62 25.01 6.56
CA LEU A 62 -1.50 25.93 6.68
C LEU A 62 -1.96 27.41 6.72
N ALA A 63 -2.92 27.78 5.87
CA ALA A 63 -3.51 29.12 5.87
C ALA A 63 -4.33 29.40 7.12
N ALA A 64 -5.01 28.39 7.69
CA ALA A 64 -5.72 28.52 8.97
C ALA A 64 -4.74 28.75 10.13
N ILE A 65 -3.64 27.99 10.19
CA ILE A 65 -2.59 28.16 11.21
C ILE A 65 -1.93 29.53 11.07
N ALA A 66 -1.68 29.98 9.84
CA ALA A 66 -1.13 31.31 9.57
C ALA A 66 -1.96 32.46 10.16
N LYS A 67 -3.27 32.29 10.30
CA LYS A 67 -4.14 33.30 10.93
C LYS A 67 -3.89 33.40 12.43
N HIS A 68 -3.73 32.27 13.12
CA HIS A 68 -3.67 32.23 14.58
C HIS A 68 -2.24 32.31 15.15
N ASP A 69 -1.24 31.73 14.48
CA ASP A 69 0.14 31.68 14.99
C ASP A 69 1.08 32.65 14.22
N LYS A 70 2.06 33.23 14.91
CA LYS A 70 3.15 34.00 14.29
C LYS A 70 4.33 33.10 13.88
N ASN A 71 4.50 31.96 14.55
CA ASN A 71 5.54 30.97 14.25
C ASN A 71 4.95 29.86 13.37
N LEU A 72 4.79 30.19 12.09
CA LEU A 72 4.27 29.26 11.09
C LEU A 72 5.31 28.16 10.81
N SER A 73 5.11 26.98 11.39
CA SER A 73 5.82 25.73 11.08
C SER A 73 4.88 24.77 10.34
N GLN A 74 5.39 24.14 9.30
CA GLN A 74 4.65 23.20 8.45
C GLN A 74 4.95 21.73 8.78
N ASP A 75 5.92 21.46 9.67
CA ASP A 75 6.47 20.11 9.91
C ASP A 75 5.39 19.12 10.37
N GLY A 76 4.50 19.57 11.26
CA GLY A 76 3.38 18.77 11.73
C GLY A 76 2.40 18.39 10.63
N LEU A 77 2.11 19.32 9.70
CA LEU A 77 1.17 19.06 8.61
C LEU A 77 1.78 18.17 7.52
N ILE A 78 3.08 18.32 7.25
CA ILE A 78 3.81 17.44 6.33
C ILE A 78 3.86 16.02 6.90
N SER A 79 4.16 15.88 8.18
CA SER A 79 4.14 14.59 8.88
C SER A 79 2.77 13.91 8.80
N LEU A 80 1.69 14.69 8.98
CA LEU A 80 0.32 14.19 8.86
C LEU A 80 -0.01 13.76 7.42
N LEU A 81 0.35 14.57 6.41
CA LEU A 81 0.20 14.24 4.99
C LEU A 81 0.94 12.95 4.64
N TYR A 82 2.22 12.84 5.05
CA TYR A 82 3.04 11.66 4.85
C TYR A 82 2.41 10.42 5.49
N SER A 83 1.94 10.53 6.75
CA SER A 83 1.29 9.44 7.48
C SER A 83 0.02 8.96 6.76
N GLN A 84 -0.81 9.86 6.25
CA GLN A 84 -2.02 9.52 5.49
C GLN A 84 -1.71 8.79 4.18
N LEU A 85 -0.69 9.24 3.43
CA LEU A 85 -0.28 8.61 2.19
C LEU A 85 0.38 7.23 2.43
N MET A 86 1.19 7.12 3.48
CA MET A 86 1.84 5.86 3.89
C MET A 86 0.88 4.84 4.49
N ALA A 87 -0.25 5.26 5.08
CA ALA A 87 -1.26 4.34 5.60
C ALA A 87 -1.79 3.38 4.50
N LYS A 88 -1.88 3.86 3.25
CA LYS A 88 -2.29 3.03 2.10
C LYS A 88 -1.23 1.97 1.74
N SER A 89 0.05 2.33 1.82
CA SER A 89 1.18 1.40 1.63
C SER A 89 1.13 0.27 2.66
N ARG A 90 0.87 0.61 3.93
CA ARG A 90 0.86 -0.35 5.04
C ARG A 90 -0.17 -1.48 4.83
N MET A 91 -1.32 -1.19 4.23
CA MET A 91 -2.29 -2.25 3.90
C MET A 91 -1.73 -3.28 2.92
N VAL A 92 -0.97 -2.83 1.92
CA VAL A 92 -0.34 -3.72 0.92
C VAL A 92 0.75 -4.57 1.57
N ASP A 93 1.52 -4.01 2.50
CA ASP A 93 2.53 -4.77 3.27
C ASP A 93 1.90 -5.88 4.12
N VAL A 94 0.76 -5.59 4.77
CA VAL A 94 0.02 -6.59 5.55
C VAL A 94 -0.50 -7.70 4.63
N LEU A 95 -1.10 -7.35 3.49
CA LEU A 95 -1.58 -8.34 2.51
C LEU A 95 -0.42 -9.21 1.99
N SER A 96 0.72 -8.61 1.66
CA SER A 96 1.95 -9.31 1.28
C SER A 96 2.35 -10.36 2.34
N GLY A 97 2.36 -9.96 3.62
CA GLY A 97 2.65 -10.88 4.72
C GLY A 97 1.64 -12.03 4.83
N VAL A 98 0.35 -11.73 4.71
CA VAL A 98 -0.73 -12.73 4.75
C VAL A 98 -0.63 -13.73 3.59
N LEU A 99 -0.22 -13.29 2.40
CA LEU A 99 0.01 -14.16 1.25
C LEU A 99 1.12 -15.18 1.50
N VAL A 100 2.22 -14.76 2.13
CA VAL A 100 3.33 -15.64 2.49
C VAL A 100 2.88 -16.67 3.53
N THR A 101 2.18 -16.22 4.57
CA THR A 101 1.72 -17.13 5.63
C THR A 101 0.66 -18.12 5.12
N LEU A 102 -0.24 -17.70 4.24
CA LEU A 102 -1.18 -18.60 3.55
C LEU A 102 -0.45 -19.65 2.70
N GLY A 103 0.63 -19.25 2.02
CA GLY A 103 1.51 -20.19 1.31
C GLY A 103 2.08 -21.25 2.26
N LEU A 104 2.60 -20.84 3.42
CA LEU A 104 3.15 -21.75 4.42
C LEU A 104 2.07 -22.66 5.05
N ILE A 105 0.87 -22.13 5.31
CA ILE A 105 -0.28 -22.93 5.76
C ILE A 105 -0.62 -23.99 4.70
N GLY A 106 -0.52 -23.65 3.42
CA GLY A 106 -0.70 -24.59 2.31
C GLY A 106 0.22 -25.81 2.41
N THR A 107 1.50 -25.63 2.74
CA THR A 107 2.43 -26.75 2.99
C THR A 107 2.04 -27.60 4.18
N VAL A 108 1.63 -26.97 5.30
CA VAL A 108 1.23 -27.71 6.51
C VAL A 108 0.01 -28.59 6.20
N VAL A 109 -1.01 -28.02 5.54
CA VAL A 109 -2.21 -28.78 5.13
C VAL A 109 -1.85 -29.89 4.15
N GLY A 110 -0.95 -29.64 3.19
CA GLY A 110 -0.49 -30.66 2.25
C GLY A 110 0.25 -31.82 2.91
N LEU A 111 1.13 -31.53 3.88
CA LEU A 111 1.85 -32.55 4.65
C LEU A 111 0.89 -33.39 5.52
N ILE A 112 -0.13 -32.77 6.11
CA ILE A 112 -1.18 -33.48 6.85
C ILE A 112 -1.94 -34.42 5.90
N SER A 113 -2.34 -33.93 4.73
CA SER A 113 -3.06 -34.75 3.73
C SER A 113 -2.21 -35.91 3.23
N MET A 114 -0.91 -35.70 3.02
CA MET A 114 0.02 -36.75 2.65
C MET A 114 0.14 -37.81 3.76
N THR A 115 0.26 -37.37 5.01
CA THR A 115 0.39 -38.30 6.15
C THR A 115 -0.88 -39.13 6.32
N ALA A 116 -2.05 -38.52 6.13
CA ALA A 116 -3.34 -39.22 6.13
C ALA A 116 -3.44 -40.25 4.99
N GLY A 117 -3.10 -39.86 3.75
CA GLY A 117 -3.15 -40.76 2.59
C GLY A 117 -2.18 -41.95 2.70
N LEU A 118 -0.98 -41.73 3.25
CA LEU A 118 -0.05 -42.83 3.55
C LEU A 118 -0.63 -43.78 4.60
N ASN A 119 -1.22 -43.26 5.68
CA ASN A 119 -1.80 -44.09 6.73
C ASN A 119 -2.97 -44.95 6.21
N GLU A 120 -3.82 -44.38 5.34
CA GLU A 120 -4.91 -45.10 4.68
C GLU A 120 -4.38 -46.20 3.74
N THR A 121 -3.37 -45.87 2.93
CA THR A 121 -2.71 -46.84 2.05
C THR A 121 -2.07 -47.98 2.86
N LEU A 122 -1.42 -47.67 3.98
CA LEU A 122 -0.83 -48.63 4.91
C LEU A 122 -1.89 -49.53 5.55
N SER A 123 -3.05 -49.01 5.94
CA SER A 123 -4.15 -49.82 6.46
C SER A 123 -4.75 -50.76 5.39
N SER A 124 -4.85 -50.31 4.14
CA SER A 124 -5.39 -51.14 3.05
C SER A 124 -4.49 -52.33 2.67
N LEU A 125 -3.20 -52.25 2.97
CA LEU A 125 -2.23 -53.35 2.79
C LEU A 125 -2.36 -54.45 3.83
N ASP A 126 -2.74 -54.08 5.06
CA ASP A 126 -2.95 -55.05 6.13
C ASP A 126 -4.12 -55.98 5.78
N ASP A 127 -5.11 -55.43 5.06
CA ASP A 127 -6.30 -56.16 4.59
C ASP A 127 -6.16 -56.79 3.19
N SER A 128 -5.28 -56.28 2.32
CA SER A 128 -5.11 -56.78 0.94
C SER A 128 -3.64 -56.80 0.49
N GLN A 129 -3.13 -57.96 0.05
CA GLN A 129 -1.75 -58.14 -0.45
C GLN A 129 -1.50 -57.47 -1.82
N ASP A 130 -2.23 -56.42 -2.16
CA ASP A 130 -2.20 -55.83 -3.50
C ASP A 130 -1.19 -54.66 -3.58
N ALA A 131 0.03 -54.98 -4.02
CA ALA A 131 1.12 -54.01 -4.19
C ALA A 131 0.79 -52.87 -5.18
N SER A 132 -0.22 -53.05 -6.04
CA SER A 132 -0.67 -52.04 -7.00
C SER A 132 -1.37 -50.86 -6.32
N GLY A 133 -2.18 -51.12 -5.28
CA GLY A 133 -2.84 -50.08 -4.48
C GLY A 133 -1.84 -49.22 -3.70
N LEU A 134 -0.76 -49.83 -3.24
CA LEU A 134 0.37 -49.15 -2.59
C LEU A 134 1.00 -48.07 -3.46
N LEU A 135 1.35 -48.45 -4.70
CA LEU A 135 1.99 -47.56 -5.65
C LEU A 135 1.05 -46.42 -6.05
N SER A 136 -0.26 -46.68 -6.14
CA SER A 136 -1.25 -45.64 -6.41
C SER A 136 -1.35 -44.65 -5.24
N GLY A 137 -1.52 -45.13 -4.01
CA GLY A 137 -1.62 -44.29 -2.81
C GLY A 137 -0.37 -43.45 -2.55
N MET A 138 0.82 -44.00 -2.83
CA MET A 138 2.07 -43.25 -2.79
C MET A 138 2.16 -42.16 -3.86
N ARG A 139 1.67 -42.41 -5.09
CA ARG A 139 1.64 -41.41 -6.17
C ARG A 139 0.68 -40.27 -5.85
N ASP A 140 -0.50 -40.59 -5.34
CA ASP A 140 -1.50 -39.59 -4.93
C ASP A 140 -0.99 -38.73 -3.78
N THR A 141 -0.35 -39.36 -2.79
CA THR A 141 0.34 -38.68 -1.70
C THR A 141 1.42 -37.73 -2.21
N MET A 142 2.32 -38.20 -3.09
CA MET A 142 3.38 -37.36 -3.68
C MET A 142 2.81 -36.20 -4.51
N SER A 143 1.71 -36.43 -5.23
CA SER A 143 0.99 -35.39 -5.96
C SER A 143 0.46 -34.29 -5.02
N GLY A 144 -0.16 -34.68 -3.89
CA GLY A 144 -0.63 -33.75 -2.86
C GLY A 144 0.50 -32.89 -2.27
N LEU A 145 1.66 -33.49 -2.01
CA LEU A 145 2.85 -32.78 -1.54
C LEU A 145 3.35 -31.76 -2.57
N SER A 146 3.44 -32.14 -3.85
CA SER A 146 3.89 -31.23 -4.91
C SER A 146 2.99 -29.99 -5.03
N THR A 147 1.67 -30.19 -4.97
CA THR A 147 0.68 -29.10 -5.00
C THR A 147 0.85 -28.14 -3.81
N ALA A 148 1.19 -28.69 -2.65
CA ALA A 148 1.44 -27.91 -1.43
C ALA A 148 2.67 -27.00 -1.60
N PHE A 149 3.78 -27.56 -2.09
CA PHE A 149 4.99 -26.78 -2.39
C PHE A 149 4.75 -25.68 -3.44
N TYR A 150 4.01 -25.98 -4.51
CA TYR A 150 3.63 -24.96 -5.50
C TYR A 150 2.82 -23.84 -4.87
N THR A 151 1.88 -24.17 -3.98
CA THR A 151 1.05 -23.18 -3.28
C THR A 151 1.92 -22.25 -2.42
N THR A 152 2.92 -22.79 -1.73
CA THR A 152 3.87 -22.00 -0.93
C THR A 152 4.75 -21.11 -1.78
N LEU A 153 5.30 -21.66 -2.88
CA LEU A 153 6.16 -20.90 -3.78
C LEU A 153 5.39 -19.73 -4.40
N ILE A 154 4.16 -19.96 -4.87
CA ILE A 154 3.30 -18.93 -5.43
C ILE A 154 2.96 -17.87 -4.37
N GLY A 155 2.56 -18.28 -3.15
CA GLY A 155 2.26 -17.34 -2.07
C GLY A 155 3.47 -16.48 -1.68
N ALA A 156 4.65 -17.10 -1.58
CA ALA A 156 5.89 -16.41 -1.27
C ALA A 156 6.32 -15.44 -2.39
N PHE A 157 6.23 -15.86 -3.65
CA PHE A 157 6.59 -15.02 -4.79
C PHE A 157 5.64 -13.84 -4.98
N LEU A 158 4.33 -14.11 -5.01
CA LEU A 158 3.31 -13.08 -5.21
C LEU A 158 3.25 -12.10 -4.03
N GLY A 159 3.36 -12.61 -2.80
CA GLY A 159 3.39 -11.80 -1.59
C GLY A 159 4.68 -11.00 -1.46
N SER A 160 5.82 -11.70 -1.33
CA SER A 160 7.10 -11.07 -0.96
C SER A 160 7.79 -10.34 -2.11
N VAL A 161 7.67 -10.83 -3.35
CA VAL A 161 8.36 -10.21 -4.48
C VAL A 161 7.43 -9.24 -5.20
N ALA A 162 6.34 -9.76 -5.78
CA ALA A 162 5.50 -8.94 -6.68
C ALA A 162 4.84 -7.76 -5.94
N LEU A 163 4.09 -8.02 -4.86
CA LEU A 163 3.39 -6.95 -4.13
C LEU A 163 4.35 -6.00 -3.44
N ARG A 164 5.47 -6.48 -2.85
CA ARG A 164 6.42 -5.57 -2.19
C ARG A 164 7.15 -4.67 -3.16
N VAL A 165 7.53 -5.16 -4.34
CA VAL A 165 8.15 -4.31 -5.36
C VAL A 165 7.18 -3.22 -5.81
N LEU A 166 5.92 -3.57 -6.09
CA LEU A 166 4.89 -2.58 -6.41
C LEU A 166 4.67 -1.59 -5.26
N ASN A 167 4.68 -2.06 -4.02
CA ASN A 167 4.51 -1.20 -2.86
C ASN A 167 5.69 -0.25 -2.66
N ASN A 168 6.92 -0.72 -2.90
CA ASN A 168 8.13 0.08 -2.84
C ASN A 168 8.10 1.23 -3.87
N VAL A 169 7.65 0.95 -5.09
CA VAL A 169 7.43 2.00 -6.10
C VAL A 169 6.43 3.03 -5.58
N TYR A 170 5.31 2.59 -4.97
CA TYR A 170 4.34 3.52 -4.38
C TYR A 170 4.97 4.37 -3.25
N THR A 171 5.69 3.77 -2.29
CA THR A 171 6.31 4.51 -1.18
C THR A 171 7.34 5.52 -1.67
N SER A 172 8.17 5.15 -2.64
CA SER A 172 9.14 6.07 -3.25
C SER A 172 8.43 7.27 -3.90
N ASN A 173 7.33 7.05 -4.63
CA ASN A 173 6.56 8.15 -5.22
C ASN A 173 5.90 9.04 -4.15
N VAL A 174 5.46 8.47 -3.02
CA VAL A 174 4.93 9.24 -1.88
C VAL A 174 6.02 10.14 -1.28
N GLU A 175 7.22 9.61 -1.06
CA GLU A 175 8.35 10.38 -0.53
C GLU A 175 8.71 11.55 -1.46
N HIS A 176 8.78 11.31 -2.76
CA HIS A 176 9.00 12.37 -3.75
C HIS A 176 7.90 13.43 -3.74
N LEU A 177 6.62 13.03 -3.60
CA LEU A 177 5.50 13.97 -3.56
C LEU A 177 5.57 14.86 -2.32
N VAL A 178 5.77 14.24 -1.16
CA VAL A 178 5.84 14.93 0.12
C VAL A 178 7.02 15.88 0.15
N SER A 179 8.20 15.46 -0.34
CA SER A 179 9.38 16.32 -0.45
C SER A 179 9.14 17.51 -1.38
N TYR A 180 8.51 17.28 -2.53
CA TYR A 180 8.16 18.35 -3.48
C TYR A 180 7.18 19.37 -2.87
N ILE A 181 6.14 18.89 -2.18
CA ILE A 181 5.17 19.71 -1.47
C ILE A 181 5.85 20.53 -0.37
N ALA A 182 6.66 19.87 0.47
CA ALA A 182 7.37 20.49 1.58
C ALA A 182 8.29 21.62 1.10
N SER A 183 9.14 21.34 0.11
CA SER A 183 10.08 22.32 -0.46
C SER A 183 9.35 23.50 -1.08
N THR A 184 8.27 23.24 -1.84
CA THR A 184 7.53 24.32 -2.50
C THR A 184 6.77 25.17 -1.50
N ALA A 185 6.16 24.55 -0.48
CA ALA A 185 5.47 25.26 0.58
C ALA A 185 6.44 26.13 1.39
N GLU A 186 7.62 25.61 1.74
CA GLU A 186 8.62 26.34 2.53
C GLU A 186 9.20 27.55 1.78
N VAL A 187 9.53 27.39 0.50
CA VAL A 187 10.20 28.42 -0.29
C VAL A 187 9.21 29.48 -0.79
N ARG A 188 7.97 29.10 -1.14
CA ARG A 188 7.02 30.02 -1.78
C ARG A 188 5.85 30.40 -0.88
N ILE A 189 5.27 29.46 -0.16
CA ILE A 189 3.99 29.69 0.54
C ILE A 189 4.20 30.31 1.92
N VAL A 190 5.13 29.78 2.71
CA VAL A 190 5.44 30.28 4.06
C VAL A 190 5.87 31.76 4.05
N PRO A 191 6.75 32.23 3.14
CA PRO A 191 7.14 33.64 3.09
C PRO A 191 6.00 34.55 2.65
N LEU A 192 5.17 34.13 1.69
CA LEU A 192 4.00 34.88 1.24
C LEU A 192 2.97 35.05 2.36
N LEU A 193 2.68 33.99 3.12
CA LEU A 193 1.78 34.05 4.27
C LEU A 193 2.33 34.95 5.39
N LYS A 194 3.65 34.87 5.66
CA LYS A 194 4.30 35.77 6.63
C LYS A 194 4.28 37.25 6.18
N SER A 195 4.49 37.51 4.89
CA SER A 195 4.48 38.87 4.32
C SER A 195 3.08 39.47 4.27
N ALA A 196 2.07 38.69 3.85
CA ALA A 196 0.67 39.12 3.86
C ALA A 196 0.15 39.47 5.26
N LYS A 197 0.67 38.82 6.32
CA LYS A 197 0.34 39.16 7.71
C LYS A 197 1.01 40.46 8.15
N ARG A 198 2.20 40.82 7.64
CA ARG A 198 2.87 42.10 7.96
C ARG A 198 2.12 43.30 7.37
N VAL A 199 1.68 43.20 6.11
CA VAL A 199 0.93 44.28 5.43
C VAL A 199 -0.39 44.65 6.14
N LYS A 200 -0.96 43.72 6.92
CA LYS A 200 -2.21 43.93 7.66
C LYS A 200 -2.03 44.45 9.09
N VAL A 201 -0.79 44.56 9.57
CA VAL A 201 -0.47 45.06 10.93
C VAL A 201 -0.05 46.53 10.89
N ASP A 202 0.36 47.04 9.73
CA ASP A 202 0.81 48.43 9.52
C ASP A 202 -0.27 49.33 8.86
N ALA A 203 -1.52 48.86 8.77
CA ALA A 203 -2.69 49.60 8.26
C ALA A 203 -3.82 49.58 9.29
#